data_AF-A0ABD5HUH0-F1
#
_entry.id   AF-A0ABD5HUH0-F1
#
_cell.length_a   1.000
_cell.length_b   1.000
_cell.length_c   1.000
_cell.angle_alpha   90.00
_cell.angle_beta   90.00
_cell.angle_gamma   90.00
#
_symmetry.space_group_name_H-M   'P 1'
#
loop_
_entity.id
_entity.type
_entity.pdbx_description
1 polymer ?
#
loop_
_entity_poly.entity_id
_entity_poly.type
_entity_poly.pdbx_seq_one_letter_code
_entity_poly.pdbx_strand_id
1 'polypeptide(L)'
;MIIVVALTAIASFLVPSNDMSSAVRILRFPLMILAAIFGYVGISFGLIIIFVHLCQLHSFHTPYLSPLAPMNIKDMKDAFVRLPIWSFGERPHDSKPKKMQRQLVTREDENSDKHAK
;
A
#
# COMPACT_ATOMS: atom_id res chain seq x y z
N MET A 1 1.73 -28.44 -6.22
CA MET A 1 1.31 -27.75 -4.98
C MET A 1 2.40 -27.69 -3.91
N ILE A 2 3.12 -28.77 -3.59
CA ILE A 2 4.18 -28.78 -2.55
C ILE A 2 5.28 -27.73 -2.81
N ILE A 3 5.80 -27.67 -4.05
CA ILE A 3 6.85 -26.69 -4.43
C ILE A 3 6.38 -25.25 -4.18
N VAL A 4 5.14 -24.94 -4.57
CA VAL A 4 4.54 -23.60 -4.41
C VAL A 4 4.35 -23.24 -2.94
N VAL A 5 3.99 -24.20 -2.08
CA VAL A 5 3.85 -23.98 -0.64
C VAL A 5 5.21 -23.74 0.02
N ALA A 6 6.22 -24.54 -0.31
CA ALA A 6 7.57 -24.39 0.23
C ALA A 6 8.18 -23.02 -0.11
N LEU A 7 8.07 -22.59 -1.37
CA LEU A 7 8.57 -21.27 -1.81
C LEU A 7 7.88 -20.12 -1.09
N THR A 8 6.57 -20.21 -0.89
CA THR A 8 5.83 -19.16 -0.17
C THR A 8 6.11 -19.15 1.32
N ALA A 9 6.32 -20.32 1.95
CA ALA A 9 6.74 -20.37 3.35
C ALA A 9 8.09 -19.67 3.55
N ILE A 10 9.04 -19.84 2.62
CA ILE A 10 10.32 -19.14 2.66
C ILE A 10 10.11 -17.62 2.41
N ALA A 11 9.29 -17.24 1.43
CA ALA A 11 9.01 -15.84 1.13
C ALA A 11 8.29 -15.10 2.27
N SER A 12 7.48 -15.79 3.06
CA SER A 12 6.80 -15.22 4.23
C SER A 12 7.75 -14.61 5.27
N PHE A 13 9.02 -15.02 5.31
CA PHE A 13 10.03 -14.43 6.21
C PHE A 13 10.49 -13.01 5.80
N LEU A 14 10.19 -12.58 4.57
CA LEU A 14 10.49 -11.22 4.10
C LEU A 14 9.50 -10.18 4.63
N VAL A 15 8.30 -10.62 5.05
CA VAL A 15 7.23 -9.73 5.50
C VAL A 15 7.45 -9.45 6.99
N PRO A 16 7.74 -8.19 7.40
CA PRO A 16 8.01 -7.87 8.81
C PRO A 16 6.76 -7.99 9.70
N SER A 17 5.57 -8.01 9.11
CA SER A 17 4.28 -8.16 9.80
C SER A 17 3.73 -9.60 9.70
N ASN A 18 3.66 -10.30 10.83
CA ASN A 18 3.14 -11.68 10.89
C ASN A 18 1.67 -11.80 10.48
N ASP A 19 0.84 -10.80 10.80
CA ASP A 19 -0.59 -10.80 10.47
C ASP A 19 -0.83 -10.86 8.96
N MET A 20 0.00 -10.15 8.20
CA MET A 20 -0.08 -10.14 6.73
C MET A 20 0.32 -11.49 6.13
N SER A 21 1.33 -12.16 6.68
CA SER A 21 1.73 -13.51 6.25
C SER A 21 0.61 -14.53 6.50
N SER A 22 -0.04 -14.45 7.66
CA SER A 22 -1.19 -15.31 8.00
C SER A 22 -2.39 -15.05 7.09
N ALA A 23 -2.69 -13.78 6.77
CA ALA A 23 -3.76 -13.41 5.86
C ALA A 23 -3.56 -14.00 4.45
N VAL A 24 -2.35 -13.92 3.90
CA VAL A 24 -2.01 -14.50 2.59
C VAL A 24 -2.19 -16.02 2.59
N ARG A 25 -1.88 -16.70 3.70
CA ARG A 25 -2.10 -18.15 3.84
C ARG A 25 -3.59 -18.49 3.80
N ILE A 26 -4.42 -17.71 4.50
CA ILE A 26 -5.88 -17.90 4.51
C ILE A 26 -6.48 -17.67 3.13
N LEU A 27 -6.06 -16.62 2.43
CA LEU A 27 -6.49 -16.29 1.05
C LEU A 27 -6.18 -17.41 0.05
N ARG A 28 -5.15 -18.22 0.33
CA ARG A 28 -4.70 -19.28 -0.55
C ARG A 28 -5.61 -20.52 -0.53
N PHE A 29 -6.30 -20.80 0.58
CA PHE A 29 -7.17 -21.98 0.66
C PHE A 29 -8.35 -21.90 -0.33
N PRO A 30 -9.11 -20.79 -0.42
CA PRO A 30 -10.16 -20.64 -1.44
C PRO A 30 -9.61 -20.76 -2.87
N LEU A 31 -8.46 -20.12 -3.14
CA LEU A 31 -7.80 -20.21 -4.46
C LEU A 31 -7.42 -21.65 -4.81
N MET A 32 -6.96 -22.43 -3.83
CA MET A 32 -6.57 -23.82 -4.03
C MET A 32 -7.79 -24.72 -4.30
N ILE A 33 -8.92 -24.44 -3.64
CA ILE A 33 -10.20 -25.13 -3.89
C ILE A 33 -10.70 -24.80 -5.31
N LEU A 34 -10.72 -23.52 -5.68
CA LEU A 34 -11.10 -23.07 -7.03
C LEU A 34 -10.20 -23.70 -8.11
N ALA A 35 -8.89 -23.76 -7.85
CA ALA A 35 -7.92 -24.38 -8.74
C ALA A 35 -8.11 -25.90 -8.86
N ALA A 36 -8.52 -26.58 -7.78
CA ALA A 36 -8.75 -28.02 -7.80
C ALA A 36 -10.00 -28.41 -8.62
N ILE A 37 -11.05 -27.58 -8.60
CA ILE A 37 -12.31 -27.85 -9.31
C ILE A 37 -12.25 -27.42 -10.78
N PHE A 38 -11.75 -26.20 -11.05
CA PHE A 38 -11.79 -25.57 -12.37
C PHE A 38 -10.40 -25.46 -13.05
N GLY A 39 -9.32 -25.92 -12.40
CA GLY A 39 -7.97 -25.82 -12.92
C GLY A 39 -7.49 -24.37 -13.02
N TYR A 40 -6.83 -24.04 -14.14
CA TYR A 40 -6.29 -22.71 -14.42
C TYR A 40 -7.38 -21.63 -14.46
N VAL A 41 -8.54 -21.95 -15.04
CA VAL A 41 -9.67 -21.01 -15.15
C VAL A 41 -10.15 -20.55 -13.77
N GLY A 42 -10.17 -21.46 -12.79
CA GLY A 42 -10.50 -21.14 -11.40
C GLY A 42 -9.50 -20.20 -10.74
N ILE A 43 -8.21 -20.34 -11.06
CA ILE A 43 -7.16 -19.45 -10.57
C ILE A 43 -7.33 -18.05 -11.16
N SER A 44 -7.57 -17.94 -12.47
CA SER A 44 -7.78 -16.64 -13.13
C SER A 44 -8.98 -15.89 -12.54
N PHE A 45 -10.12 -16.56 -12.36
CA PHE A 45 -11.30 -15.95 -11.74
C PHE A 45 -11.06 -15.59 -10.27
N GLY A 46 -10.46 -16.49 -9.49
CA GLY A 46 -10.15 -16.23 -8.09
C GLY A 46 -9.22 -15.03 -7.90
N LEU A 47 -8.21 -14.89 -8.77
CA LEU A 47 -7.31 -13.73 -8.78
C LEU A 47 -8.06 -12.43 -9.06
N ILE A 48 -8.97 -12.42 -10.04
CA ILE A 48 -9.78 -11.22 -10.36
C ILE A 48 -10.66 -10.82 -9.17
N ILE A 49 -11.32 -11.78 -8.52
CA ILE A 49 -12.18 -11.53 -7.35
C ILE A 49 -11.36 -10.91 -6.21
N ILE A 50 -10.19 -11.47 -5.93
CA ILE A 50 -9.27 -10.95 -4.91
C ILE A 50 -8.83 -9.54 -5.27
N PHE A 51 -8.47 -9.30 -6.53
CA PHE A 51 -8.03 -7.99 -6.99
C PHE A 51 -9.12 -6.92 -6.79
N VAL A 52 -10.36 -7.23 -7.17
CA VAL A 52 -11.51 -6.33 -6.96
C VAL A 52 -11.75 -6.08 -5.47
N HIS A 53 -11.62 -7.11 -4.62
CA HIS A 53 -11.75 -6.96 -3.18
C HIS A 53 -10.68 -6.03 -2.59
N LEU A 54 -9.43 -6.13 -3.06
CA LEU A 54 -8.34 -5.24 -2.67
C LEU A 54 -8.60 -3.79 -3.07
N CYS A 55 -9.21 -3.54 -4.25
CA CYS A 55 -9.60 -2.20 -4.68
C CYS A 55 -10.68 -1.57 -3.77
N GLN A 56 -11.55 -2.38 -3.19
CA GLN A 56 -12.63 -1.91 -2.30
C GLN A 56 -12.17 -1.72 -0.85
N LEU A 57 -11.04 -2.31 -0.46
CA LEU A 57 -10.50 -2.12 0.88
C LEU A 57 -10.00 -0.68 1.05
N HIS A 58 -10.59 0.02 2.03
CA HIS A 58 -10.15 1.33 2.46
C HIS A 58 -9.42 1.22 3.81
N SER A 59 -8.20 1.73 3.89
CA SER A 59 -7.41 1.86 5.12
C SER A 59 -7.39 3.33 5.52
N PHE A 60 -7.89 3.68 6.71
CA PHE A 60 -7.90 5.08 7.20
C PHE A 60 -8.40 6.11 6.16
N HIS A 61 -9.49 5.76 5.46
CA HIS A 61 -10.12 6.59 4.42
C HIS A 61 -9.27 6.82 3.15
N THR A 62 -8.14 6.13 3.01
CA THR A 62 -7.38 6.01 1.77
C THR A 62 -7.53 4.60 1.20
N PRO A 63 -7.72 4.44 -0.11
CA PRO A 63 -7.81 3.12 -0.72
C PRO A 63 -6.48 2.37 -0.55
N TYR A 64 -6.58 1.05 -0.29
CA TYR A 64 -5.42 0.19 -0.04
C TYR A 64 -4.43 0.14 -1.22
N LEU A 65 -4.93 0.38 -2.43
CA LEU A 65 -4.14 0.45 -3.66
C LEU A 65 -3.71 1.88 -4.03
N SER A 66 -3.75 2.86 -3.13
CA SER A 66 -3.18 4.18 -3.41
C SER A 66 -1.66 4.08 -3.64
N PRO A 67 -1.06 4.70 -4.67
CA PRO A 67 -1.58 5.68 -5.65
C PRO A 67 -2.03 5.07 -7.01
N LEU A 68 -2.18 3.74 -7.10
CA LEU A 68 -2.65 3.04 -8.30
C LEU A 68 -4.17 3.26 -8.50
N ALA A 69 -4.91 3.34 -7.41
CA ALA A 69 -6.32 3.70 -7.36
C ALA A 69 -6.55 4.54 -6.08
N PRO A 70 -6.74 5.88 -6.13
CA PRO A 70 -6.96 6.77 -7.27
C PRO A 70 -5.67 7.09 -8.02
N MET A 71 -5.74 7.15 -9.35
CA MET A 71 -4.57 7.41 -10.20
C MET A 71 -4.03 8.83 -9.97
N ASN A 72 -3.03 8.96 -9.10
CA ASN A 72 -2.30 10.21 -8.83
C ASN A 72 -0.90 10.12 -9.44
N ILE A 73 -0.73 10.66 -10.64
CA ILE A 73 0.53 10.61 -11.41
C ILE A 73 1.70 11.26 -10.64
N LYS A 74 1.39 12.26 -9.79
CA LYS A 74 2.38 12.97 -8.97
C LYS A 74 2.95 12.08 -7.85
N ASP A 75 2.09 11.30 -7.19
CA ASP A 75 2.45 10.42 -6.08
C ASP A 75 2.95 9.04 -6.55
N MET A 76 2.72 8.67 -7.83
CA MET A 76 3.26 7.45 -8.43
C MET A 76 4.79 7.40 -8.42
N LYS A 77 5.48 8.53 -8.62
CA LYS A 77 6.95 8.57 -8.58
C LYS A 77 7.48 8.11 -7.22
N ASP A 78 6.77 8.46 -6.15
CA ASP A 78 7.15 8.15 -4.77
C ASP A 78 6.85 6.67 -4.41
N ALA A 79 5.87 6.06 -5.08
CA ALA A 79 5.54 4.65 -4.91
C ALA A 79 6.51 3.70 -5.63
N PHE A 80 6.97 4.05 -6.83
CA PHE A 80 7.93 3.21 -7.58
C PHE A 80 9.38 3.44 -7.14
N VAL A 81 9.75 4.68 -6.86
CA VAL A 81 11.11 5.05 -6.44
C VAL A 81 10.99 5.83 -5.15
N ARG A 82 11.35 5.17 -4.04
CA ARG A 82 11.35 5.81 -2.72
C ARG A 82 12.49 6.82 -2.64
N LEU A 83 12.20 8.06 -3.04
CA LEU A 83 13.13 9.17 -2.93
C LEU A 83 13.34 9.55 -1.46
N PRO A 84 14.50 10.15 -1.15
CA PRO A 84 14.81 10.56 0.21
C PRO A 84 13.88 11.66 0.75
N ILE A 85 13.60 11.60 2.05
CA ILE A 85 12.57 12.41 2.72
C ILE A 85 12.83 13.93 2.65
N TRP A 86 14.10 14.34 2.50
CA TRP A 86 14.46 15.75 2.39
C TRP A 86 14.09 16.37 1.03
N SER A 87 13.88 15.55 -0.02
CA SER A 87 13.55 16.04 -1.36
C SER A 87 12.06 16.35 -1.53
N PHE A 88 11.21 15.97 -0.58
CA PHE A 88 9.77 16.19 -0.64
C PHE A 88 9.39 17.55 -0.06
N GLY A 89 9.11 18.51 -0.93
CA GLY A 89 8.59 19.84 -0.57
C GLY A 89 7.06 19.90 -0.42
N GLU A 90 6.35 18.89 -0.93
CA GLU A 90 4.89 18.81 -0.89
C GLU A 90 4.42 17.65 0.00
N ARG A 91 3.23 17.81 0.61
CA ARG A 91 2.59 16.74 1.39
C ARG A 91 1.87 15.77 0.44
N PRO A 92 1.80 14.47 0.78
CA PRO A 92 1.02 13.49 0.01
C PRO A 92 -0.45 13.92 -0.12
N HIS A 93 -1.02 13.75 -1.31
CA HIS A 93 -2.41 14.16 -1.58
C HIS A 93 -3.43 13.27 -0.85
N ASP A 94 -3.08 12.01 -0.59
CA ASP A 94 -3.94 11.01 0.06
C ASP A 94 -4.43 11.44 1.44
N SER A 95 -3.62 12.20 2.20
CA SER A 95 -3.96 12.66 3.55
C SER A 95 -4.92 13.85 3.58
N LYS A 96 -5.40 14.34 2.42
CA LYS A 96 -6.23 15.55 2.28
C LYS A 96 -5.69 16.74 3.10
N PRO A 97 -4.42 17.15 2.94
CA PRO A 97 -3.82 18.17 3.80
C PRO A 97 -4.40 19.58 3.53
N LYS A 98 -4.75 20.32 4.59
CA LYS A 98 -5.23 21.72 4.51
C LYS A 98 -4.18 22.68 3.91
N LYS A 99 -2.89 22.35 4.03
CA LYS A 99 -1.78 23.08 3.39
C LYS A 99 -0.95 22.09 2.58
N MET A 100 -0.79 22.36 1.29
CA MET A 100 -0.08 21.47 0.36
C MET A 100 1.45 21.51 0.56
N GLN A 101 1.98 22.70 0.84
CA GLN A 101 3.41 22.87 1.08
C GLN A 101 3.80 22.35 2.46
N ARG A 102 4.86 21.55 2.51
CA ARG A 102 5.45 21.07 3.75
C ARG A 102 6.05 22.27 4.49
N GLN A 103 5.74 22.40 5.77
CA GLN A 103 6.31 23.47 6.60
C GLN A 103 7.78 23.14 6.86
N LEU A 104 8.68 23.96 6.31
CA LEU A 104 10.12 23.91 6.57
C LEU A 104 10.48 24.64 7.88
N VAL A 105 9.66 25.61 8.29
CA VAL A 105 9.85 26.44 9.47
C VAL A 105 8.84 26.04 10.54
N THR A 106 9.31 25.78 11.77
CA THR A 106 8.45 25.42 12.91
C THR A 106 7.71 26.67 13.38
N ARG A 107 6.47 26.53 13.86
CA ARG A 107 5.65 27.69 14.26
C ARG A 107 6.26 28.52 15.39
N GLU A 108 7.17 27.94 16.17
CA GLU A 108 7.95 28.65 17.19
C GLU A 108 8.93 29.67 16.57
N ASP A 109 9.58 29.32 15.47
CA ASP A 109 10.53 30.19 14.77
C ASP A 109 9.80 31.40 14.14
N GLU A 110 8.61 31.20 13.59
CA GLU A 110 7.78 32.27 13.00
C GLU A 110 7.31 33.29 14.05
N ASN A 111 7.17 32.88 15.31
CA ASN A 111 6.74 33.78 16.39
C ASN A 111 7.92 34.53 17.03
N SER A 112 9.11 33.92 17.07
CA SER A 112 10.34 34.59 17.52
C SER A 112 10.72 35.76 16.62
N ASP A 113 10.61 35.61 15.30
CA ASP A 113 10.87 36.67 14.32
C ASP A 113 9.88 37.85 14.38
N LYS A 114 8.66 37.61 14.89
CA LYS A 114 7.64 38.65 15.08
C LYS A 114 7.82 39.43 16.38
N HIS A 115 8.50 38.85 17.36
CA HIS A 115 8.83 39.52 18.62
C HIS A 115 10.21 40.21 18.58
N ALA A 116 11.05 39.88 17.61
CA ALA A 116 12.35 40.52 17.37
C ALA A 116 12.29 41.78 16.47
N LYS A 117 11.11 42.11 15.92
CA LYS A 117 10.82 43.35 15.18
C LYS A 117 9.94 44.27 16.02
#